data_AF-A0A7K2PC53-F1
#
_entry.id   AF-A0A7K2PC53-F1
#
_cell.length_a   1.000
_cell.length_b   1.000
_cell.length_c   1.000
_cell.angle_alpha   90.00
_cell.angle_beta   90.00
_cell.angle_gamma   90.00
#
_symmetry.space_group_name_H-M   'P 1'
#
loop_
_entity.id
_entity.type
_entity.pdbx_description
1 polymer ?
#
loop_
_entity_poly.entity_id
_entity_poly.type
_entity_poly.pdbx_seq_one_letter_code
_entity_poly.pdbx_strand_id
1 'polypeptide(L)'
;PPRQSAEPDGLGLAGADHGLLGASLQLAGGDGLVVTGRLGQDTDAWLADHAALGTTLFPGTGFVELALHAGRQAGSDLLEELALEAPLVLPAEGGVHIQVAVKEPDQDGRRSVGVYARPADAPPDTAWTRHAGGTLAEAADPEPAADAAEWPPRGAEAVPLEGWYEELARSGYAYGPAFQGLRKAWRLGEEVFAELALPEGLGEDAARFGLHPALLDAALHAVELGVLPRTGRTQLPFVFSGVRF
;
A
#
# COMPACT_ATOMS: atom_id res chain seq x y z
N PRO A 1 -26.85 22.36 -7.86
CA PRO A 1 -25.38 22.41 -8.06
C PRO A 1 -24.69 21.18 -7.46
N PRO A 2 -23.76 20.50 -8.17
CA PRO A 2 -22.87 19.54 -7.52
C PRO A 2 -22.10 20.29 -6.43
N ARG A 3 -21.99 19.72 -5.23
CA ARG A 3 -21.18 20.31 -4.15
C ARG A 3 -19.72 20.25 -4.59
N GLN A 4 -19.13 21.42 -4.81
CA GLN A 4 -17.68 21.55 -5.01
C GLN A 4 -17.01 21.06 -3.73
N SER A 5 -16.06 20.13 -3.82
CA SER A 5 -15.21 19.77 -2.68
C SER A 5 -14.43 21.01 -2.26
N ALA A 6 -14.47 21.35 -0.97
CA ALA A 6 -13.67 22.46 -0.46
C ALA A 6 -12.20 22.06 -0.45
N GLU A 7 -11.33 22.95 -0.92
CA GLU A 7 -9.88 22.79 -0.81
C GLU A 7 -9.46 22.71 0.68
N PRO A 8 -8.50 21.85 1.05
CA PRO A 8 -8.06 21.68 2.44
C PRO A 8 -7.72 22.99 3.14
N ASP A 9 -6.98 23.88 2.47
CA ASP A 9 -6.54 25.18 3.02
C ASP A 9 -7.71 26.06 3.48
N GLY A 10 -8.83 26.03 2.74
CA GLY A 10 -10.04 26.78 3.09
C GLY A 10 -10.75 26.28 4.35
N LEU A 11 -10.39 25.09 4.80
CA LEU A 11 -10.87 24.46 6.04
C LEU A 11 -9.84 24.53 7.17
N GLY A 12 -8.69 25.18 6.95
CA GLY A 12 -7.58 25.21 7.91
C GLY A 12 -6.81 23.89 8.01
N LEU A 13 -6.89 23.06 6.98
CA LEU A 13 -6.13 21.81 6.84
C LEU A 13 -5.01 22.03 5.81
N ALA A 14 -3.95 21.23 5.87
CA ALA A 14 -2.95 21.21 4.80
C ALA A 14 -3.33 20.15 3.74
N GLY A 15 -2.94 20.36 2.49
CA GLY A 15 -3.00 19.34 1.45
C GLY A 15 -2.09 18.15 1.78
N ALA A 16 -2.50 16.94 1.38
CA ALA A 16 -1.69 15.74 1.60
C ALA A 16 -0.76 15.40 0.42
N ASP A 17 -0.91 16.04 -0.75
CA ASP A 17 -0.08 15.81 -1.95
C ASP A 17 0.13 14.32 -2.27
N HIS A 18 -0.94 13.53 -2.21
CA HIS A 18 -0.88 12.07 -2.32
C HIS A 18 -2.02 11.51 -3.18
N GLY A 19 -1.81 10.38 -3.84
CA GLY A 19 -2.82 9.76 -4.72
C GLY A 19 -4.09 9.28 -4.00
N LEU A 20 -4.01 8.94 -2.71
CA LEU A 20 -5.14 8.40 -1.92
C LEU A 20 -5.51 9.22 -0.68
N LEU A 21 -4.78 10.30 -0.39
CA LEU A 21 -4.99 11.15 0.78
C LEU A 21 -5.19 12.59 0.31
N GLY A 22 -6.15 13.29 0.90
CA GLY A 22 -6.54 14.63 0.49
C GLY A 22 -6.09 15.74 1.44
N ALA A 23 -6.07 15.47 2.75
CA ALA A 23 -5.79 16.51 3.74
C ALA A 23 -5.05 15.97 4.97
N SER A 24 -4.23 16.81 5.59
CA SER A 24 -3.52 16.54 6.83
C SER A 24 -3.80 17.60 7.90
N LEU A 25 -3.75 17.16 9.16
CA LEU A 25 -3.99 17.98 10.35
C LEU A 25 -3.02 17.60 11.47
N GLN A 26 -2.17 18.54 11.86
CA GLN A 26 -1.43 18.43 13.12
C GLN A 26 -2.37 18.75 14.29
N LEU A 27 -2.43 17.88 15.28
CA LEU A 27 -3.30 18.04 16.43
C LEU A 27 -2.69 19.04 17.41
N ALA A 28 -3.38 20.16 17.64
CA ALA A 28 -2.89 21.25 18.48
C ALA A 28 -2.59 20.86 19.94
N GLY A 29 -3.15 19.75 20.42
CA GLY A 29 -2.88 19.19 21.75
C GLY A 29 -1.56 18.40 21.85
N GLY A 30 -0.81 18.24 20.76
CA GLY A 30 0.37 17.37 20.71
C GLY A 30 0.00 15.90 20.43
N ASP A 31 -1.26 15.55 20.20
CA ASP A 31 -1.65 14.13 20.02
C ASP A 31 -1.14 13.49 18.70
N GLY A 32 -0.36 14.22 17.91
CA GLY A 32 0.30 13.79 16.68
C GLY A 32 -0.29 14.39 15.42
N LEU A 33 -0.28 13.60 14.34
CA LEU A 33 -0.73 13.95 13.00
C LEU A 33 -1.87 13.04 12.58
N VAL A 34 -2.88 13.59 11.91
CA VAL A 34 -3.90 12.81 11.21
C VAL A 34 -3.91 13.19 9.74
N VAL A 35 -3.79 12.21 8.87
CA VAL A 35 -3.93 12.36 7.41
C VAL A 35 -5.18 11.62 6.96
N THR A 36 -5.96 12.22 6.06
CA THR A 36 -7.31 11.76 5.72
C THR A 36 -7.53 11.71 4.22
N GLY A 37 -8.42 10.82 3.79
CA GLY A 37 -8.82 10.70 2.39
C GLY A 37 -10.13 9.93 2.23
N ARG A 38 -10.48 9.66 0.98
CA ARG A 38 -11.60 8.80 0.60
C ARG A 38 -11.11 7.83 -0.46
N LEU A 39 -11.34 6.55 -0.25
CA LEU A 39 -11.04 5.49 -1.21
C LEU A 39 -12.35 5.07 -1.87
N GLY A 40 -12.35 4.91 -3.18
CA GLY A 40 -13.49 4.38 -3.92
C GLY A 40 -13.07 4.00 -5.34
N GLN A 41 -13.82 3.08 -5.95
CA GLN A 41 -13.58 2.71 -7.35
C GLN A 41 -13.96 3.84 -8.32
N ASP A 42 -14.74 4.81 -7.85
CA ASP A 42 -15.12 6.03 -8.56
C ASP A 42 -14.01 7.07 -8.62
N THR A 43 -13.12 7.09 -7.63
CA THR A 43 -11.94 7.98 -7.57
C THR A 43 -10.69 7.29 -8.08
N ASP A 44 -10.53 6.01 -7.76
CA ASP A 44 -9.33 5.22 -7.97
C ASP A 44 -9.69 3.89 -8.62
N ALA A 45 -10.00 3.92 -9.92
CA ALA A 45 -10.52 2.76 -10.65
C ALA A 45 -9.62 1.51 -10.55
N TRP A 46 -8.31 1.71 -10.40
CA TRP A 46 -7.34 0.61 -10.22
C TRP A 46 -7.56 -0.20 -8.94
N LEU A 47 -8.23 0.35 -7.92
CA LEU A 47 -8.56 -0.40 -6.70
C LEU A 47 -9.51 -1.57 -6.98
N ALA A 48 -10.31 -1.51 -8.05
CA ALA A 48 -11.20 -2.60 -8.46
C ALA A 48 -10.42 -3.86 -8.90
N ASP A 49 -9.17 -3.69 -9.33
CA ASP A 49 -8.33 -4.75 -9.87
C ASP A 49 -7.60 -5.57 -8.79
N HIS A 50 -7.81 -5.29 -7.50
CA HIS A 50 -7.29 -6.12 -6.41
C HIS A 50 -8.43 -6.81 -5.66
N ALA A 51 -8.69 -8.06 -6.05
CA ALA A 51 -9.71 -8.88 -5.44
C ALA A 51 -9.19 -10.25 -5.03
N ALA A 52 -9.70 -10.77 -3.91
CA ALA A 52 -9.44 -12.12 -3.45
C ALA A 52 -10.76 -12.79 -3.07
N LEU A 53 -10.93 -14.05 -3.47
CA LEU A 53 -12.12 -14.86 -3.19
C LEU A 53 -13.43 -14.15 -3.58
N GLY A 54 -13.40 -13.40 -4.69
CA GLY A 54 -14.55 -12.65 -5.22
C GLY A 54 -14.86 -11.34 -4.49
N THR A 55 -13.98 -10.86 -3.61
CA THR A 55 -14.15 -9.61 -2.86
C THR A 55 -13.05 -8.62 -3.21
N THR A 56 -13.42 -7.38 -3.59
CA THR A 56 -12.44 -6.29 -3.78
C THR A 56 -11.91 -5.83 -2.43
N LEU A 57 -10.59 -5.89 -2.28
CA LEU A 57 -9.89 -5.57 -1.05
C LEU A 57 -8.89 -4.47 -1.31
N PHE A 58 -8.77 -3.52 -0.38
CA PHE A 58 -7.63 -2.62 -0.40
C PHE A 58 -6.35 -3.44 -0.17
N PRO A 59 -5.31 -3.29 -1.02
CA PRO A 59 -4.12 -4.12 -0.95
C PRO A 59 -3.33 -3.85 0.34
N GLY A 60 -2.66 -4.88 0.85
CA GLY A 60 -1.78 -4.74 2.03
C GLY A 60 -0.71 -3.67 1.84
N THR A 61 -0.18 -3.59 0.63
CA THR A 61 0.81 -2.60 0.18
C THR A 61 0.26 -1.17 0.16
N GLY A 62 -1.06 -1.01 0.04
CA GLY A 62 -1.72 0.27 0.19
C GLY A 62 -1.61 0.80 1.61
N PHE A 63 -1.75 -0.07 2.63
CA PHE A 63 -1.56 0.35 4.02
C PHE A 63 -0.11 0.76 4.31
N VAL A 64 0.86 0.06 3.71
CA VAL A 64 2.30 0.40 3.80
C VAL A 64 2.56 1.79 3.22
N GLU A 65 2.06 2.08 2.02
CA GLU A 65 2.20 3.41 1.40
C GLU A 65 1.55 4.51 2.24
N LEU A 66 0.33 4.29 2.74
CA LEU A 66 -0.38 5.25 3.60
C LEU A 66 0.40 5.54 4.90
N ALA A 67 0.94 4.49 5.54
CA ALA A 67 1.70 4.62 6.78
C ALA A 67 3.02 5.37 6.56
N LEU A 68 3.78 5.03 5.51
CA LEU A 68 5.04 5.70 5.18
C LEU A 68 4.84 7.15 4.73
N HIS A 69 3.78 7.43 3.97
CA HIS A 69 3.45 8.80 3.59
C HIS A 69 3.15 9.67 4.83
N ALA A 70 2.29 9.20 5.73
CA ALA A 70 2.00 9.92 6.97
C ALA A 70 3.24 10.01 7.89
N GLY A 71 4.07 8.98 7.92
CA GLY A 71 5.34 8.97 8.64
C GLY A 71 6.28 10.07 8.16
N ARG A 72 6.48 10.23 6.85
CA ARG A 72 7.34 11.28 6.29
C ARG A 72 6.88 12.69 6.70
N GLN A 73 5.57 12.94 6.73
CA GLN A 73 5.03 14.20 7.23
C GLN A 73 5.28 14.42 8.74
N ALA A 74 5.44 13.34 9.51
CA ALA A 74 5.77 13.36 10.93
C ALA A 74 7.29 13.24 11.22
N GLY A 75 8.13 13.20 10.19
CA GLY A 75 9.59 13.05 10.31
C GLY A 75 10.08 11.62 10.58
N SER A 76 9.37 10.61 10.07
CA SER A 76 9.75 9.20 10.18
C SER A 76 9.61 8.50 8.82
N ASP A 77 10.71 8.00 8.28
CA ASP A 77 10.81 7.45 6.92
C ASP A 77 11.02 5.92 6.88
N LEU A 78 11.12 5.27 8.05
CA LEU A 78 11.16 3.82 8.20
C LEU A 78 9.85 3.30 8.80
N LEU A 79 9.23 2.33 8.13
CA LEU A 79 8.19 1.49 8.71
C LEU A 79 8.85 0.28 9.36
N GLU A 80 9.09 0.37 10.67
CA GLU A 80 9.71 -0.72 11.44
C GLU A 80 8.84 -1.97 11.39
N GLU A 81 7.54 -1.80 11.61
CA GLU A 81 6.55 -2.87 11.55
C GLU A 81 5.16 -2.31 11.23
N LEU A 82 4.38 -3.06 10.46
CA LEU A 82 2.95 -2.83 10.26
C LEU A 82 2.21 -4.16 10.20
N ALA A 83 1.30 -4.38 11.15
CA ALA A 83 0.39 -5.52 11.15
C ALA A 83 -0.94 -5.14 10.48
N LEU A 84 -1.43 -6.01 9.60
CA LEU A 84 -2.77 -5.93 9.02
C LEU A 84 -3.75 -6.68 9.93
N GLU A 85 -4.68 -5.94 10.52
CA GLU A 85 -5.56 -6.42 11.59
C GLU A 85 -6.92 -6.85 11.07
N ALA A 86 -7.44 -6.13 10.07
CA ALA A 86 -8.71 -6.42 9.45
C ALA A 86 -8.67 -6.08 7.95
N PRO A 87 -9.21 -6.94 7.07
CA PRO A 87 -9.31 -6.61 5.66
C PRO A 87 -10.21 -5.39 5.44
N LEU A 88 -9.82 -4.50 4.54
CA LEU A 88 -10.64 -3.37 4.12
C LEU A 88 -11.33 -3.72 2.81
N VAL A 89 -12.60 -4.06 2.89
CA VAL A 89 -13.45 -4.33 1.72
C VAL A 89 -13.85 -3.00 1.09
N LEU A 90 -13.65 -2.89 -0.23
CA LEU A 90 -14.06 -1.71 -1.00
C LEU A 90 -15.41 -1.99 -1.67
N PRO A 91 -16.43 -1.14 -1.43
CA PRO A 91 -17.72 -1.33 -2.07
C PRO A 91 -17.63 -1.06 -3.58
N ALA A 92 -18.49 -1.72 -4.36
CA ALA A 92 -18.58 -1.50 -5.80
C ALA A 92 -19.08 -0.08 -6.16
N GLU A 93 -19.89 0.52 -5.28
CA GLU A 93 -20.40 1.88 -5.41
C GLU A 93 -20.13 2.67 -4.12
N GLY A 94 -19.89 3.98 -4.26
CA GLY A 94 -19.52 4.82 -3.14
C GLY A 94 -18.06 4.66 -2.75
N GLY A 95 -17.77 4.63 -1.44
CA GLY A 95 -16.40 4.56 -0.96
C GLY A 95 -16.30 4.47 0.55
N VAL A 96 -15.07 4.53 1.05
CA VAL A 96 -14.74 4.54 2.47
C VAL A 96 -13.93 5.80 2.79
N HIS A 97 -14.19 6.41 3.93
CA HIS A 97 -13.25 7.40 4.48
C HIS A 97 -12.09 6.66 5.11
N ILE A 98 -10.88 7.20 4.94
CA ILE A 98 -9.65 6.67 5.54
C ILE A 98 -9.02 7.73 6.45
N GLN A 99 -8.47 7.29 7.59
CA GLN A 99 -7.63 8.11 8.47
C GLN A 99 -6.36 7.36 8.81
N VAL A 100 -5.22 8.02 8.65
CA VAL A 100 -3.93 7.57 9.13
C VAL A 100 -3.57 8.45 10.31
N ALA A 101 -3.50 7.87 11.51
CA ALA A 101 -3.14 8.58 12.73
C ALA A 101 -1.72 8.19 13.13
N VAL A 102 -0.83 9.18 13.23
CA VAL A 102 0.55 9.03 13.70
C VAL A 102 0.68 9.76 15.02
N LYS A 103 1.17 9.08 16.05
CA LYS A 103 1.35 9.65 17.39
C LYS A 103 2.63 10.47 17.50
N GLU A 104 2.74 11.22 18.59
CA GLU A 104 4.00 11.81 19.04
C GLU A 104 5.11 10.74 19.17
N PRO A 105 6.38 11.16 19.03
CA PRO A 105 7.48 10.22 19.22
C PRO A 105 7.55 9.83 20.69
N ASP A 106 7.87 8.56 20.96
CA ASP A 106 8.24 8.10 22.28
C ASP A 106 9.67 8.55 22.64
N GLN A 107 10.20 8.02 23.75
CA GLN A 107 11.54 8.38 24.24
C GLN A 107 12.67 7.97 23.29
N ASP A 108 12.41 6.98 22.42
CA ASP A 108 13.37 6.46 21.44
C ASP A 108 13.15 7.08 20.04
N GLY A 109 12.24 8.06 19.92
CA GLY A 109 11.92 8.71 18.65
C GLY A 109 10.92 7.94 17.78
N ARG A 110 10.40 6.80 18.25
CA ARG A 110 9.48 5.95 17.49
C ARG A 110 8.05 6.48 17.61
N ARG A 111 7.27 6.32 16.54
CA ARG A 111 5.88 6.78 16.48
C ARG A 111 4.95 5.63 16.21
N SER A 112 3.91 5.49 17.01
CA SER A 112 2.81 4.57 16.68
C SER A 112 2.01 5.12 15.50
N VAL A 113 1.66 4.25 14.56
CA VAL A 113 0.76 4.55 13.43
C VAL A 113 -0.43 3.61 13.44
N GLY A 114 -1.61 4.12 13.07
CA GLY A 114 -2.80 3.34 12.84
C GLY A 114 -3.56 3.82 11.60
N VAL A 115 -4.05 2.87 10.80
CA VAL A 115 -4.89 3.14 9.63
C VAL A 115 -6.31 2.67 9.90
N TYR A 116 -7.25 3.59 9.77
CA TYR A 116 -8.65 3.43 10.13
C TYR A 116 -9.54 3.71 8.94
N ALA A 117 -10.62 2.94 8.80
CA ALA A 117 -11.62 3.17 7.77
C ALA A 117 -13.04 3.10 8.33
N ARG A 118 -13.96 3.76 7.61
CA ARG A 118 -15.41 3.59 7.76
C ARG A 118 -16.11 3.87 6.43
N PRO A 119 -17.31 3.33 6.19
CA PRO A 119 -18.07 3.66 4.98
C PRO A 119 -18.31 5.17 4.85
N ALA A 120 -18.21 5.72 3.63
CA ALA A 120 -18.28 7.15 3.40
C ALA A 120 -19.69 7.74 3.62
N ASP A 121 -20.72 6.91 3.44
CA ASP A 121 -22.13 7.22 3.64
C ASP A 121 -22.64 6.87 5.05
N ALA A 122 -21.77 6.32 5.91
CA ALA A 122 -22.14 5.95 7.26
C ALA A 122 -22.51 7.19 8.11
N PRO A 123 -23.45 7.07 9.05
CA PRO A 123 -23.73 8.09 10.05
C PRO A 123 -22.45 8.60 10.75
N PRO A 124 -22.35 9.89 11.11
CA PRO A 124 -21.11 10.47 11.65
C PRO A 124 -20.57 9.81 12.92
N ASP A 125 -21.44 9.20 13.72
CA ASP A 125 -21.17 8.49 14.97
C ASP A 125 -20.79 7.01 14.76
N THR A 126 -20.79 6.53 13.51
CA THR A 126 -20.31 5.19 13.16
C THR A 126 -18.85 5.04 13.55
N ALA A 127 -18.57 4.00 14.35
CA ALA A 127 -17.24 3.68 14.82
C ALA A 127 -16.29 3.39 13.65
N TRP A 128 -15.03 3.79 13.82
CA TRP A 128 -13.96 3.47 12.90
C TRP A 128 -13.41 2.07 13.18
N THR A 129 -13.09 1.33 12.12
CA THR A 129 -12.36 0.06 12.21
C THR A 129 -10.88 0.32 11.99
N ARG A 130 -10.01 -0.18 12.87
CA ARG A 130 -8.56 -0.21 12.60
C ARG A 130 -8.26 -1.39 11.68
N HIS A 131 -7.65 -1.09 10.54
CA HIS A 131 -7.28 -2.09 9.53
C HIS A 131 -5.80 -2.43 9.58
N ALA A 132 -4.95 -1.48 10.00
CA ALA A 132 -3.54 -1.71 10.20
C ALA A 132 -3.02 -0.90 11.39
N GLY A 133 -2.02 -1.44 12.08
CA GLY A 133 -1.36 -0.79 13.22
C GLY A 133 0.12 -1.15 13.26
N GLY A 134 0.96 -0.20 13.64
CA GLY A 134 2.40 -0.38 13.54
C GLY A 134 3.24 0.71 14.20
N THR A 135 4.52 0.67 13.87
CA THR A 135 5.55 1.57 14.40
C THR A 135 6.37 2.14 13.25
N LEU A 136 6.55 3.46 13.29
CA LEU A 136 7.42 4.23 12.43
C LEU A 136 8.66 4.66 13.21
N ALA A 137 9.79 4.78 12.53
CA ALA A 137 11.02 5.31 13.08
C ALA A 137 11.74 6.18 12.04
N GLU A 138 12.77 6.88 12.49
CA GLU A 138 13.76 7.48 11.60
C GLU A 138 14.70 6.37 11.12
N ALA A 139 14.93 6.28 9.81
CA ALA A 139 15.88 5.33 9.26
C ALA A 139 17.29 5.68 9.73
N ALA A 140 18.07 4.65 10.09
CA ALA A 140 19.51 4.79 10.12
C ALA A 140 20.05 5.05 8.70
N ASP A 141 21.28 5.56 8.59
CA ASP A 141 21.95 5.78 7.30
C ASP A 141 21.77 4.56 6.39
N PRO A 142 21.45 4.78 5.10
CA PRO A 142 21.09 3.70 4.19
C PRO A 142 22.24 2.69 4.07
N GLU A 143 21.94 1.41 4.29
CA GLU A 143 22.83 0.36 3.80
C GLU A 143 22.94 0.49 2.27
N PRO A 144 24.15 0.36 1.70
CA PRO A 144 24.34 0.46 0.26
C PRO A 144 23.48 -0.59 -0.42
N ALA A 145 22.63 -0.15 -1.35
CA ALA A 145 21.88 -1.06 -2.20
C ALA A 145 22.84 -2.00 -2.91
N ALA A 146 22.46 -3.27 -3.06
CA ALA A 146 23.20 -4.19 -3.88
C ALA A 146 23.17 -3.67 -5.33
N ASP A 147 24.28 -3.07 -5.77
CA ASP A 147 24.43 -2.64 -7.16
C ASP A 147 24.42 -3.90 -8.02
N ALA A 148 23.32 -4.12 -8.74
CA ALA A 148 23.26 -5.15 -9.76
C ALA A 148 24.06 -4.67 -10.97
N ALA A 149 25.39 -4.77 -10.89
CA ALA A 149 26.30 -4.40 -11.98
C ALA A 149 26.01 -5.17 -13.29
N GLU A 150 25.25 -6.26 -13.22
CA GLU A 150 24.75 -7.05 -14.34
C GLU A 150 23.27 -7.41 -14.11
N TRP A 151 22.39 -7.13 -15.08
CA TRP A 151 20.95 -7.40 -15.02
C TRP A 151 20.44 -8.13 -16.28
N PRO A 152 19.74 -9.28 -16.16
CA PRO A 152 19.54 -10.04 -14.92
C PRO A 152 20.86 -10.63 -14.39
N PRO A 153 20.93 -11.03 -13.11
CA PRO A 153 22.16 -11.58 -12.53
C PRO A 153 22.69 -12.76 -13.32
N ARG A 154 24.03 -12.81 -13.49
CA ARG A 154 24.69 -13.88 -14.22
C ARG A 154 24.39 -15.25 -13.61
N GLY A 155 23.94 -16.18 -14.46
CA GLY A 155 23.60 -17.54 -14.04
C GLY A 155 22.20 -17.69 -13.47
N ALA A 156 21.41 -16.61 -13.39
CA ALA A 156 20.01 -16.71 -13.03
C ALA A 156 19.20 -17.35 -14.17
N GLU A 157 18.33 -18.30 -13.83
CA GLU A 157 17.48 -19.01 -14.77
C GLU A 157 16.15 -18.27 -14.93
N ALA A 158 15.70 -18.07 -16.16
CA ALA A 158 14.41 -17.43 -16.42
C ALA A 158 13.24 -18.30 -15.93
N VAL A 159 12.29 -17.67 -15.22
CA VAL A 159 11.07 -18.31 -14.75
C VAL A 159 9.95 -18.02 -15.78
N PRO A 160 9.34 -19.03 -16.40
CA PRO A 160 8.19 -18.84 -17.28
C PRO A 160 7.00 -18.24 -16.51
N LEU A 161 6.37 -17.23 -17.11
CA LEU A 161 5.22 -16.52 -16.51
C LEU A 161 3.91 -16.74 -17.29
N GLU A 162 3.96 -17.50 -18.38
CA GLU A 162 2.78 -17.84 -19.17
C GLU A 162 1.74 -18.57 -18.31
N GLY A 163 0.52 -18.03 -18.23
CA GLY A 163 -0.54 -18.62 -17.42
C GLY A 163 -0.45 -18.30 -15.92
N TRP A 164 0.52 -17.48 -15.49
CA TRP A 164 0.78 -17.20 -14.07
C TRP A 164 -0.41 -16.56 -13.38
N TYR A 165 -0.93 -15.45 -13.93
CA TYR A 165 -2.07 -14.77 -13.34
C TYR A 165 -3.36 -15.58 -13.44
N GLU A 166 -3.51 -16.43 -14.46
CA GLU A 166 -4.60 -17.40 -14.56
C GLU A 166 -4.51 -18.51 -13.49
N GLU A 167 -3.30 -18.90 -13.07
CA GLU A 167 -3.09 -19.81 -11.94
C GLU A 167 -3.45 -19.16 -10.60
N LEU A 168 -3.06 -17.89 -10.41
CA LEU A 168 -3.44 -17.10 -9.26
C LEU A 168 -4.97 -16.92 -9.17
N ALA A 169 -5.63 -16.64 -10.30
CA ALA A 169 -7.09 -16.55 -10.39
C ALA A 169 -7.78 -17.86 -9.99
N ARG A 170 -7.27 -19.00 -10.46
CA ARG A 170 -7.77 -20.33 -10.04
C ARG A 170 -7.58 -20.59 -8.54
N SER A 171 -6.60 -19.94 -7.93
CA SER A 171 -6.30 -20.01 -6.49
C SER A 171 -7.03 -18.94 -5.66
N GLY A 172 -7.92 -18.17 -6.30
CA GLY A 172 -8.78 -17.18 -5.65
C GLY A 172 -8.29 -15.74 -5.75
N TYR A 173 -7.11 -15.46 -6.31
CA TYR A 173 -6.62 -14.11 -6.51
C TYR A 173 -7.08 -13.54 -7.85
N ALA A 174 -8.06 -12.65 -7.82
CA ALA A 174 -8.57 -11.97 -9.00
C ALA A 174 -7.83 -10.63 -9.19
N TYR A 175 -6.57 -10.70 -9.61
CA TYR A 175 -5.78 -9.54 -10.00
C TYR A 175 -6.18 -9.07 -11.40
N GLY A 176 -6.76 -7.87 -11.50
CA GLY A 176 -7.01 -7.17 -12.75
C GLY A 176 -5.76 -6.48 -13.30
N PRO A 177 -5.86 -5.81 -14.46
CA PRO A 177 -4.71 -5.26 -15.19
C PRO A 177 -3.77 -4.39 -14.36
N ALA A 178 -4.29 -3.57 -13.44
CA ALA A 178 -3.49 -2.70 -12.57
C ALA A 178 -2.47 -3.47 -11.71
N PHE A 179 -2.83 -4.67 -11.26
CA PHE A 179 -2.01 -5.51 -10.35
C PHE A 179 -1.22 -6.60 -11.09
N GLN A 180 -1.36 -6.68 -12.42
CA GLN A 180 -0.59 -7.60 -13.26
C GLN A 180 0.76 -7.00 -13.70
N GLY A 181 1.50 -6.45 -12.74
CA GLY A 181 2.73 -5.69 -13.00
C GLY A 181 3.99 -6.54 -13.21
N LEU A 182 3.98 -7.84 -12.93
CA LEU A 182 5.15 -8.72 -13.07
C LEU A 182 5.42 -9.02 -14.54
N ARG A 183 6.59 -8.61 -15.05
CA ARG A 183 6.94 -8.71 -16.48
C ARG A 183 7.90 -9.83 -16.79
N LYS A 184 8.95 -9.96 -15.98
CA LYS A 184 9.97 -11.01 -16.11
C LYS A 184 10.41 -11.42 -14.72
N ALA A 185 10.79 -12.68 -14.57
CA ALA A 185 11.37 -13.19 -13.34
C ALA A 185 12.53 -14.14 -13.64
N TRP A 186 13.52 -14.15 -12.75
CA TRP A 186 14.65 -15.07 -12.78
C TRP A 186 14.91 -15.61 -11.39
N ARG A 187 15.49 -16.81 -11.33
CA ARG A 187 15.87 -17.48 -10.09
C ARG A 187 17.35 -17.76 -10.04
N LEU A 188 17.98 -17.48 -8.91
CA LEU A 188 19.35 -17.87 -8.62
C LEU A 188 19.39 -18.48 -7.21
N GLY A 189 19.45 -19.81 -7.13
CA GLY A 189 19.34 -20.51 -5.84
C GLY A 189 18.00 -20.25 -5.14
N GLU A 190 18.06 -19.56 -4.00
CA GLU A 190 16.88 -19.18 -3.19
C GLU A 190 16.37 -17.76 -3.49
N GLU A 191 17.09 -17.00 -4.32
CA GLU A 191 16.74 -15.63 -4.66
C GLU A 191 15.86 -15.58 -5.91
N VAL A 192 14.91 -14.64 -5.91
CA VAL A 192 14.07 -14.30 -7.06
C VAL A 192 14.35 -12.85 -7.46
N PHE A 193 14.62 -12.64 -8.74
CA PHE A 193 14.78 -11.34 -9.37
C PHE A 193 13.59 -11.10 -10.27
N ALA A 194 13.06 -9.88 -10.31
CA ALA A 194 11.89 -9.56 -11.12
C ALA A 194 11.99 -8.18 -11.76
N GLU A 195 11.52 -8.08 -13.01
CA GLU A 195 11.17 -6.80 -13.63
C GLU A 195 9.68 -6.56 -13.43
N LEU A 196 9.35 -5.40 -12.87
CA LEU A 196 7.99 -4.96 -12.60
C LEU A 196 7.71 -3.67 -13.37
N ALA A 197 6.50 -3.52 -13.90
CA ALA A 197 6.07 -2.28 -14.52
C ALA A 197 4.57 -2.07 -14.31
N LEU A 198 4.22 -0.87 -13.84
CA LEU A 198 2.83 -0.40 -13.84
C LEU A 198 2.29 -0.43 -15.28
N PRO A 199 1.01 -0.79 -15.49
CA PRO A 199 0.40 -0.69 -16.80
C PRO A 199 0.29 0.77 -17.27
N GLU A 200 0.22 0.94 -18.59
CA GLU A 200 0.00 2.24 -19.23
C GLU A 200 -1.30 2.87 -18.69
N GLY A 201 -1.21 4.13 -18.22
CA GLY A 201 -2.33 4.86 -17.61
C GLY A 201 -2.19 5.10 -16.10
N LEU A 202 -1.48 4.24 -15.36
CA LEU A 202 -1.18 4.48 -13.93
C LEU A 202 0.12 5.26 -13.69
N GLY A 203 0.97 5.37 -14.72
CA GLY A 203 2.27 6.03 -14.61
C GLY A 203 2.21 7.53 -14.33
N GLU A 204 1.17 8.24 -14.79
CA GLU A 204 1.03 9.69 -14.57
C GLU A 204 0.73 10.01 -13.10
N ASP A 205 -0.04 9.14 -12.45
CA ASP A 205 -0.45 9.28 -11.05
C ASP A 205 0.56 8.65 -10.07
N ALA A 206 1.44 7.76 -10.56
CA ALA A 206 2.46 7.08 -9.77
C ALA A 206 3.39 8.04 -9.03
N ALA A 207 3.65 9.23 -9.58
CA ALA A 207 4.50 10.25 -8.95
C ALA A 207 3.89 10.86 -7.67
N ARG A 208 2.57 10.67 -7.43
CA ARG A 208 1.89 11.09 -6.18
C ARG A 208 1.99 10.06 -5.06
N PHE A 209 2.71 8.97 -5.30
CA PHE A 209 2.99 7.92 -4.32
C PHE A 209 4.50 7.88 -4.07
N GLY A 210 4.92 7.46 -2.88
CA GLY A 210 6.32 7.08 -2.71
C GLY A 210 6.61 5.81 -3.51
N LEU A 211 5.77 4.78 -3.38
CA LEU A 211 5.71 3.66 -4.32
C LEU A 211 4.26 3.26 -4.56
N HIS A 212 3.84 3.25 -5.84
CA HIS A 212 2.45 2.92 -6.16
C HIS A 212 2.07 1.53 -5.60
N PRO A 213 0.96 1.39 -4.84
CA PRO A 213 0.63 0.13 -4.16
C PRO A 213 0.54 -1.09 -5.06
N ALA A 214 -0.01 -0.93 -6.28
CA ALA A 214 -0.06 -2.02 -7.26
C ALA A 214 1.32 -2.48 -7.77
N LEU A 215 2.33 -1.59 -7.80
CA LEU A 215 3.70 -1.96 -8.15
C LEU A 215 4.38 -2.73 -7.01
N LEU A 216 4.21 -2.26 -5.77
CA LEU A 216 4.69 -2.97 -4.59
C LEU A 216 4.01 -4.34 -4.43
N ASP A 217 2.72 -4.44 -4.73
CA ASP A 217 1.97 -5.70 -4.68
C ASP A 217 2.46 -6.68 -5.75
N ALA A 218 2.75 -6.20 -6.96
CA ALA A 218 3.37 -7.00 -8.00
C ALA A 218 4.75 -7.56 -7.60
N ALA A 219 5.49 -6.89 -6.71
CA ALA A 219 6.74 -7.43 -6.15
C ALA A 219 6.47 -8.63 -5.24
N LEU A 220 5.36 -8.63 -4.50
CA LEU A 220 4.96 -9.75 -3.65
C LEU A 220 4.56 -10.98 -4.48
N HIS A 221 3.99 -10.80 -5.67
CA HIS A 221 3.72 -11.91 -6.59
C HIS A 221 5.00 -12.66 -6.99
N ALA A 222 6.14 -11.97 -7.10
CA ALA A 222 7.42 -12.60 -7.39
C ALA A 222 7.90 -13.50 -6.24
N VAL A 223 7.57 -13.16 -4.98
CA VAL A 223 7.88 -13.98 -3.80
C VAL A 223 7.14 -15.33 -3.87
N GLU A 224 5.91 -15.35 -4.39
CA GLU A 224 5.13 -16.58 -4.59
C GLU A 224 5.73 -17.53 -5.66
N LEU A 225 6.63 -17.04 -6.52
CA LEU A 225 7.28 -17.87 -7.54
C LEU A 225 8.36 -18.81 -6.99
N GLY A 226 8.94 -18.53 -5.82
CA GLY A 226 10.13 -19.26 -5.38
C GLY A 226 10.37 -19.35 -3.88
N VAL A 227 9.75 -18.50 -3.06
CA VAL A 227 10.07 -18.37 -1.63
C VAL A 227 8.99 -19.01 -0.76
N LEU A 228 7.72 -18.91 -1.15
CA LEU A 228 6.60 -19.45 -0.37
C LEU A 228 6.21 -20.87 -0.81
N PRO A 229 5.92 -21.78 0.13
CA PRO A 229 5.35 -23.09 -0.21
C PRO A 229 4.00 -22.91 -0.91
N ARG A 230 3.81 -23.58 -2.05
CA ARG A 230 2.49 -23.63 -2.71
C ARG A 230 1.54 -24.46 -1.87
N THR A 231 0.77 -23.79 -1.01
CA THR A 231 -0.21 -24.45 -0.13
C THR A 231 -1.54 -24.73 -0.82
N GLY A 232 -1.74 -24.22 -2.05
CA GLY A 232 -3.02 -24.28 -2.77
C GLY A 232 -4.13 -23.45 -2.10
N ARG A 233 -3.78 -22.57 -1.16
CA ARG A 233 -4.70 -21.67 -0.46
C ARG A 233 -4.28 -20.23 -0.74
N THR A 234 -5.27 -19.35 -0.85
CA THR A 234 -5.06 -17.90 -0.87
C THR A 234 -4.41 -17.45 0.44
N GLN A 235 -3.27 -16.78 0.34
CA GLN A 235 -2.55 -16.17 1.45
C GLN A 235 -2.51 -14.66 1.21
N LEU A 236 -2.72 -13.89 2.27
CA LEU A 236 -2.59 -12.44 2.20
C LEU A 236 -1.46 -12.01 3.13
N PRO A 237 -0.75 -10.91 2.82
CA PRO A 237 0.21 -10.32 3.72
C PRO A 237 -0.41 -10.09 5.10
N PHE A 238 0.36 -10.30 6.15
CA PHE A 238 -0.07 -10.10 7.54
C PHE A 238 0.77 -9.06 8.27
N VAL A 239 2.10 -9.16 8.16
CA VAL A 239 3.04 -8.21 8.76
C VAL A 239 4.08 -7.78 7.73
N PHE A 240 4.35 -6.49 7.68
CA PHE A 240 5.48 -5.90 6.97
C PHE A 240 6.48 -5.37 7.99
N SER A 241 7.78 -5.55 7.73
CA SER A 241 8.83 -5.10 8.64
C SER A 241 9.99 -4.48 7.87
N GLY A 242 10.58 -3.41 8.40
CA GLY A 242 11.75 -2.75 7.83
C GLY A 242 11.53 -2.17 6.44
N VAL A 243 10.34 -1.63 6.15
CA VAL A 243 10.01 -1.10 4.82
C VAL A 243 10.41 0.37 4.73
N ARG A 244 11.11 0.73 3.65
CA ARG A 244 11.48 2.10 3.28
C ARG A 244 11.58 2.21 1.75
N PHE A 245 11.34 3.39 1.21
CA PHE A 245 11.57 3.76 -0.19
C PHE A 245 11.79 5.26 -0.33
#